data_AF-A0A7C4B1W3-F1
#
_entry.id   AF-A0A7C4B1W3-F1
#
_cell.length_a   1.000
_cell.length_b   1.000
_cell.length_c   1.000
_cell.angle_alpha   90.00
_cell.angle_beta   90.00
_cell.angle_gamma   90.00
#
_symmetry.space_group_name_H-M   'P 1'
#
loop_
_entity.id
_entity.type
_entity.pdbx_description
1 polymer ?
#
loop_
_entity_poly.entity_id
_entity_poly.type
_entity_poly.pdbx_seq_one_letter_code
_entity_poly.pdbx_strand_id
1 'polypeptide(L)'
;MECKQCGARIPDGSLNCGVCGTPAGSLHEPAQTDGMSTQATAVKPKRKVITAVIITAACVFLAACAAGALLIIENANAQRYEKAVAAMNNDPAQAKIDFEALSGYKDSAEMAEKCRNRMDYEKASELMDSGNYAEAEKAFGALGGYNDSETMAKKCRNMIDYEAAAALMKAGKLEEARAAFEALGGYSDSAEQAEECKNSLAYGAAVALMDKGDLVKAKAAFDALKDYKDSVNLALECGERIKYADADADFKAGKYYSAYLKFKAIIFYSDSPKRAEECIQPNPKTGETYRCPGYSKKITVKIKTPNDGYSTYFKIYQKSKLVLSAFIASGKKLTIKLPAGTYEFREAFGINWFGEKDMFGDDGYYSKVVFGKNGETEYRLKSRYIYTLTVRSKSGGYLGEPVGRTVF
;
A
#
# COMPACT_ATOMS: atom_id res chain seq x y z
N MET A 1 -32.04 32.90 76.50
CA MET A 1 -32.88 33.89 75.76
C MET A 1 -32.93 33.55 74.26
N GLU A 2 -33.60 34.34 73.41
CA GLU A 2 -33.52 34.26 71.93
C GLU A 2 -33.25 35.64 71.29
N CYS A 3 -32.53 35.67 70.16
CA CYS A 3 -32.15 36.92 69.48
C CYS A 3 -33.26 37.44 68.56
N LYS A 4 -33.77 38.65 68.83
CA LYS A 4 -34.80 39.34 68.02
C LYS A 4 -34.43 39.56 66.54
N GLN A 5 -33.15 39.45 66.17
CA GLN A 5 -32.66 39.73 64.81
C GLN A 5 -32.41 38.47 63.96
N CYS A 6 -32.24 37.30 64.58
CA CYS A 6 -31.91 36.05 63.86
C CYS A 6 -32.51 34.77 64.46
N GLY A 7 -33.36 34.86 65.49
CA GLY A 7 -34.00 33.71 66.15
C GLY A 7 -33.05 32.83 66.99
N ALA A 8 -31.73 33.01 66.90
CA ALA A 8 -30.76 32.15 67.57
C ALA A 8 -30.89 32.23 69.11
N ARG A 9 -30.89 31.05 69.75
CA ARG A 9 -30.97 30.91 71.21
C ARG A 9 -29.66 31.40 71.85
N ILE A 10 -29.76 32.45 72.67
CA ILE A 10 -28.64 33.05 73.39
C ILE A 10 -28.47 32.30 74.74
N PRO A 11 -27.30 31.73 75.05
CA PRO A 11 -27.02 31.14 76.37
C PRO A 11 -27.06 32.19 77.47
N ASP A 12 -27.66 31.86 78.61
CA ASP A 12 -27.89 32.82 79.68
C ASP A 12 -26.56 33.29 80.32
N GLY A 13 -26.48 34.58 80.63
CA GLY A 13 -25.22 35.26 81.01
C GLY A 13 -24.40 35.83 79.84
N SER A 14 -24.73 35.50 78.59
CA SER A 14 -24.02 36.07 77.41
C SER A 14 -24.47 37.52 77.13
N LEU A 15 -23.53 38.47 77.12
CA LEU A 15 -23.84 39.89 76.84
C LEU A 15 -24.27 40.16 75.38
N ASN A 16 -23.81 39.35 74.41
CA ASN A 16 -24.14 39.49 72.99
C ASN A 16 -24.54 38.12 72.39
N CYS A 17 -25.32 38.13 71.32
CA CYS A 17 -25.65 36.92 70.55
C CYS A 17 -24.43 36.40 69.78
N GLY A 18 -24.03 35.14 70.02
CA GLY A 18 -22.86 34.51 69.37
C GLY A 18 -22.99 34.23 67.86
N VAL A 19 -24.14 34.52 67.23
CA VAL A 19 -24.38 34.30 65.80
C VAL A 19 -24.34 35.61 64.98
N CYS A 20 -24.74 36.75 65.58
CA CYS A 20 -24.86 38.03 64.88
C CYS A 20 -24.28 39.24 65.64
N GLY A 21 -23.76 39.05 66.86
CA GLY A 21 -23.11 40.09 67.66
C GLY A 21 -24.04 41.03 68.44
N THR A 22 -25.37 40.94 68.28
CA THR A 22 -26.32 41.90 68.88
C THR A 22 -26.41 41.77 70.42
N PRO A 23 -26.32 42.88 71.21
CA PRO A 23 -26.39 42.82 72.67
C PRO A 23 -27.73 42.36 73.27
N ALA A 24 -27.66 41.60 74.36
CA ALA A 24 -28.78 40.96 75.07
C ALA A 24 -29.50 41.90 76.08
N GLY A 25 -29.73 43.15 75.68
CA GLY A 25 -30.10 44.26 76.58
C GLY A 25 -31.58 44.64 76.70
N SER A 26 -32.54 43.70 76.62
CA SER A 26 -33.94 43.93 77.03
C SER A 26 -34.72 42.62 77.24
N LEU A 27 -35.24 42.38 78.45
CA LEU A 27 -35.92 41.12 78.83
C LEU A 27 -37.28 41.33 79.56
N HIS A 28 -38.02 40.22 79.63
CA HIS A 28 -39.31 39.97 80.30
C HIS A 28 -39.16 39.79 81.84
N GLU A 29 -40.10 39.33 82.68
CA GLU A 29 -41.35 38.50 82.61
C GLU A 29 -42.18 38.77 83.92
N PRO A 30 -43.26 38.04 84.34
CA PRO A 30 -44.05 36.93 83.76
C PRO A 30 -45.57 37.33 83.60
N ALA A 31 -46.68 36.59 83.88
CA ALA A 31 -46.96 35.33 84.60
C ALA A 31 -48.35 34.69 84.27
N GLN A 32 -48.70 33.65 85.06
CA GLN A 32 -49.87 32.74 85.05
C GLN A 32 -50.89 33.14 86.18
N THR A 33 -52.11 32.62 86.40
CA THR A 33 -53.01 31.58 85.80
C THR A 33 -54.46 31.79 86.34
N ASP A 34 -55.46 31.16 85.69
CA ASP A 34 -56.76 30.63 86.19
C ASP A 34 -57.52 31.25 87.39
N GLY A 35 -58.85 31.44 87.25
CA GLY A 35 -59.76 31.70 88.40
C GLY A 35 -61.16 32.21 88.03
N MET A 36 -62.22 31.48 88.41
CA MET A 36 -63.60 31.67 87.95
C MET A 36 -64.53 32.43 88.93
N SER A 37 -65.40 33.32 88.38
CA SER A 37 -66.58 33.96 89.04
C SER A 37 -66.28 35.09 90.07
N THR A 38 -67.23 35.95 90.49
CA THR A 38 -68.69 36.05 90.27
C THR A 38 -69.17 37.52 90.32
N GLN A 39 -70.21 37.90 89.55
CA GLN A 39 -71.16 39.02 89.79
C GLN A 39 -70.60 40.48 89.91
N ALA A 40 -71.40 41.54 89.91
CA ALA A 40 -72.53 41.89 89.03
C ALA A 40 -72.85 43.40 89.12
N THR A 41 -73.15 44.06 88.01
CA THR A 41 -74.15 45.15 87.84
C THR A 41 -74.20 45.55 86.36
N ALA A 42 -75.33 46.08 85.88
CA ALA A 42 -75.50 46.37 84.46
C ALA A 42 -76.08 47.76 84.20
N VAL A 43 -75.44 48.52 83.29
CA VAL A 43 -76.09 49.55 82.48
C VAL A 43 -75.63 49.38 81.01
N LYS A 44 -76.54 49.65 80.07
CA LYS A 44 -76.44 49.43 78.61
C LYS A 44 -76.00 50.71 77.87
N PRO A 45 -75.71 50.69 76.54
CA PRO A 45 -75.10 49.69 75.65
C PRO A 45 -73.92 50.32 74.83
N LYS A 46 -73.31 49.80 73.73
CA LYS A 46 -73.83 49.10 72.53
C LYS A 46 -72.69 48.56 71.62
N ARG A 47 -72.93 47.42 70.94
CA ARG A 47 -72.22 46.83 69.77
C ARG A 47 -70.72 46.43 69.89
N LYS A 48 -70.45 45.10 69.84
CA LYS A 48 -69.34 44.45 69.08
C LYS A 48 -69.53 42.92 69.06
N VAL A 49 -70.19 42.38 68.02
CA VAL A 49 -70.32 40.92 67.77
C VAL A 49 -69.91 40.54 66.33
N ILE A 50 -69.69 41.55 65.47
CA ILE A 50 -69.49 41.40 64.02
C ILE A 50 -68.06 40.93 63.67
N THR A 51 -67.08 41.12 64.56
CA THR A 51 -65.65 41.01 64.23
C THR A 51 -65.18 39.58 63.94
N ALA A 52 -65.60 38.57 64.73
CA ALA A 52 -65.07 37.21 64.59
C ALA A 52 -65.52 36.51 63.29
N VAL A 53 -66.80 36.65 62.93
CA VAL A 53 -67.37 36.06 61.69
C VAL A 53 -66.83 36.76 60.44
N ILE A 54 -66.57 38.08 60.50
CA ILE A 54 -65.92 38.77 59.38
C ILE A 54 -64.48 38.30 59.18
N ILE A 55 -63.71 38.01 60.23
CA ILE A 55 -62.33 37.53 60.07
C ILE A 55 -62.29 36.16 59.39
N THR A 56 -63.10 35.19 59.82
CA THR A 56 -63.13 33.87 59.15
C THR A 56 -63.69 33.94 57.73
N ALA A 57 -64.74 34.73 57.49
CA ALA A 57 -65.26 34.96 56.14
C ALA A 57 -64.25 35.67 55.23
N ALA A 58 -63.48 36.63 55.75
CA ALA A 58 -62.42 37.32 55.02
C ALA A 58 -61.25 36.39 54.71
N CYS A 59 -60.84 35.50 55.63
CA CYS A 59 -59.82 34.49 55.35
C CYS A 59 -60.27 33.49 54.28
N VAL A 60 -61.53 33.03 54.32
CA VAL A 60 -62.09 32.15 53.27
C VAL A 60 -62.22 32.88 51.94
N PHE A 61 -62.62 34.16 51.93
CA PHE A 61 -62.69 34.98 50.72
C PHE A 61 -61.29 35.24 50.13
N LEU A 62 -60.29 35.56 50.97
CA LEU A 62 -58.89 35.69 50.55
C LEU A 62 -58.32 34.38 49.98
N ALA A 63 -58.63 33.24 50.60
CA ALA A 63 -58.26 31.93 50.08
C ALA A 63 -58.95 31.62 48.73
N ALA A 64 -60.23 31.97 48.58
CA ALA A 64 -60.96 31.83 47.31
C ALA A 64 -60.43 32.77 46.21
N CYS A 65 -60.07 34.01 46.56
CA CYS A 65 -59.41 34.94 45.64
C CYS A 65 -58.00 34.46 45.26
N ALA A 66 -57.24 33.90 46.19
CA ALA A 66 -55.93 33.31 45.90
C ALA A 66 -56.05 32.08 44.98
N ALA A 67 -57.01 31.18 45.23
CA ALA A 67 -57.29 30.04 44.36
C ALA A 67 -57.80 30.48 42.97
N GLY A 68 -58.68 31.47 42.91
CA GLY A 68 -59.14 32.06 41.64
C GLY A 68 -58.01 32.72 40.84
N ALA A 69 -57.11 33.44 41.51
CA ALA A 69 -55.91 33.99 40.90
C ALA A 69 -54.97 32.88 40.38
N LEU A 70 -54.80 31.79 41.15
CA LEU A 70 -54.03 30.61 40.72
C LEU A 70 -54.58 30.01 39.42
N LEU A 71 -55.90 29.78 39.34
CA LEU A 71 -56.57 29.25 38.15
C LEU A 71 -56.46 30.18 36.93
N ILE A 72 -56.50 31.50 37.14
CA ILE A 72 -56.29 32.48 36.07
C ILE A 72 -54.84 32.44 35.56
N ILE A 73 -53.86 32.34 36.46
CA ILE A 73 -52.43 32.20 36.11
C ILE A 73 -52.19 30.88 35.38
N GLU A 74 -52.77 29.77 35.84
CA GLU A 74 -52.59 28.45 35.25
C GLU A 74 -53.20 28.37 33.83
N ASN A 75 -54.39 28.94 33.61
CA ASN A 75 -55.00 29.03 32.28
C ASN A 75 -54.21 29.97 31.34
N ALA A 76 -53.68 31.09 31.85
CA ALA A 76 -52.82 31.98 31.06
C ALA A 76 -51.49 31.32 30.67
N ASN A 77 -50.91 30.52 31.56
CA ASN A 77 -49.72 29.72 31.28
C ASN A 77 -50.00 28.57 30.31
N ALA A 78 -51.17 27.94 30.37
CA ALA A 78 -51.59 26.94 29.38
C ALA A 78 -51.63 27.51 27.96
N GLN A 79 -52.29 28.67 27.77
CA GLN A 79 -52.37 29.33 26.46
C GLN A 79 -51.00 29.78 25.93
N ARG A 80 -50.12 30.28 26.81
CA ARG A 80 -48.73 30.63 26.46
C ARG A 80 -47.92 29.40 26.05
N TYR A 81 -48.07 28.30 26.78
CA TYR A 81 -47.41 27.02 26.48
C TYR A 81 -47.85 26.47 25.13
N GLU A 82 -49.15 26.47 24.81
CA GLU A 82 -49.66 26.04 23.50
C GLU A 82 -49.15 26.92 22.36
N LYS A 83 -49.08 28.25 22.56
CA LYS A 83 -48.46 29.18 21.60
C LYS A 83 -46.97 28.88 21.39
N ALA A 84 -46.22 28.63 22.46
CA ALA A 84 -44.80 28.30 22.39
C ALA A 84 -44.56 26.98 21.61
N VAL A 85 -45.34 25.93 21.91
CA VAL A 85 -45.32 24.65 21.18
C VAL A 85 -45.62 24.86 19.68
N ALA A 86 -46.63 25.67 19.35
CA ALA A 86 -46.97 25.98 17.95
C ALA A 86 -45.86 26.76 17.22
N ALA A 87 -45.07 27.57 17.94
CA ALA A 87 -43.95 28.32 17.38
C ALA A 87 -42.71 27.45 17.11
N MET A 88 -42.46 26.38 17.88
CA MET A 88 -41.21 25.56 17.85
C MET A 88 -40.70 25.18 16.45
N ASN A 89 -41.62 24.91 15.52
CA ASN A 89 -41.28 24.46 14.17
C ASN A 89 -40.93 25.61 13.22
N ASN A 90 -41.54 26.79 13.41
CA ASN A 90 -41.46 27.92 12.46
C ASN A 90 -40.56 29.06 12.96
N ASP A 91 -40.53 29.28 14.28
CA ASP A 91 -39.72 30.29 14.96
C ASP A 91 -39.23 29.72 16.31
N PRO A 92 -38.15 28.92 16.31
CA PRO A 92 -37.58 28.37 17.55
C PRO A 92 -37.02 29.46 18.47
N ALA A 93 -36.69 30.65 17.96
CA ALA A 93 -36.19 31.76 18.76
C ALA A 93 -37.31 32.38 19.62
N GLN A 94 -38.47 32.67 19.03
CA GLN A 94 -39.63 33.14 19.78
C GLN A 94 -40.23 32.03 20.65
N ALA A 95 -40.23 30.77 20.18
CA ALA A 95 -40.70 29.63 20.98
C ALA A 95 -39.88 29.50 22.28
N LYS A 96 -38.55 29.56 22.18
CA LYS A 96 -37.64 29.59 23.33
C LYS A 96 -37.98 30.72 24.31
N ILE A 97 -38.19 31.94 23.83
CA ILE A 97 -38.53 33.10 24.68
C ILE A 97 -39.88 32.89 25.40
N ASP A 98 -40.89 32.40 24.69
CA ASP A 98 -42.21 32.11 25.26
C ASP A 98 -42.13 30.97 26.32
N PHE A 99 -41.23 29.99 26.15
CA PHE A 99 -40.96 28.94 27.13
C PHE A 99 -40.12 29.42 28.33
N GLU A 100 -39.06 30.22 28.14
CA GLU A 100 -38.24 30.75 29.24
C GLU A 100 -39.09 31.66 30.15
N ALA A 101 -40.09 32.36 29.60
CA ALA A 101 -41.06 33.14 30.37
C ALA A 101 -42.01 32.30 31.26
N LEU A 102 -42.20 31.00 30.97
CA LEU A 102 -43.13 30.12 31.69
C LEU A 102 -42.61 29.59 33.04
N SER A 103 -41.35 29.87 33.38
CA SER A 103 -40.83 29.81 34.76
C SER A 103 -41.09 28.49 35.51
N GLY A 104 -40.98 27.34 34.81
CA GLY A 104 -41.18 26.01 35.41
C GLY A 104 -42.59 25.45 35.32
N TYR A 105 -43.50 26.09 34.57
CA TYR A 105 -44.77 25.48 34.19
C TYR A 105 -44.53 24.31 33.21
N LYS A 106 -44.93 23.09 33.59
CA LYS A 106 -44.64 21.84 32.85
C LYS A 106 -43.14 21.69 32.53
N ASP A 107 -42.84 21.05 31.41
CA ASP A 107 -41.57 20.85 30.72
C ASP A 107 -41.04 22.09 29.98
N SER A 108 -41.53 23.30 30.29
CA SER A 108 -41.11 24.54 29.60
C SER A 108 -39.59 24.76 29.57
N ALA A 109 -38.87 24.39 30.63
CA ALA A 109 -37.40 24.47 30.66
C ALA A 109 -36.73 23.53 29.64
N GLU A 110 -37.22 22.29 29.52
CA GLU A 110 -36.73 21.30 28.55
C GLU A 110 -37.08 21.73 27.11
N MET A 111 -38.28 22.29 26.90
CA MET A 111 -38.68 22.81 25.59
C MET A 111 -37.87 24.05 25.17
N ALA A 112 -37.52 24.94 26.10
CA ALA A 112 -36.60 26.06 25.84
C ALA A 112 -35.19 25.57 25.48
N GLU A 113 -34.68 24.55 26.18
CA GLU A 113 -33.40 23.92 25.85
C GLU A 113 -33.45 23.25 24.47
N LYS A 114 -34.52 22.52 24.16
CA LYS A 114 -34.73 21.88 22.86
C LYS A 114 -34.80 22.88 21.70
N CYS A 115 -35.42 24.05 21.90
CA CYS A 115 -35.41 25.14 20.93
C CYS A 115 -34.01 25.75 20.74
N ARG A 116 -33.25 25.91 21.83
CA ARG A 116 -31.86 26.39 21.80
C ARG A 116 -30.95 25.41 21.04
N ASN A 117 -30.98 24.13 21.41
CA ASN A 117 -30.17 23.09 20.79
C ASN A 117 -30.50 22.93 19.30
N ARG A 118 -31.76 23.16 18.89
CA ARG A 118 -32.14 23.24 17.46
C ARG A 118 -31.41 24.39 16.74
N MET A 119 -31.47 25.61 17.27
CA MET A 119 -30.84 26.78 16.64
C MET A 119 -29.32 26.63 16.57
N ASP A 120 -28.70 26.09 17.61
CA ASP A 120 -27.26 25.84 17.65
C ASP A 120 -26.87 24.69 16.69
N TYR A 121 -27.73 23.70 16.45
CA TYR A 121 -27.55 22.64 15.44
C TYR A 121 -27.68 23.19 14.01
N GLU A 122 -28.68 24.04 13.74
CA GLU A 122 -28.87 24.68 12.44
C GLU A 122 -27.62 25.52 12.09
N LYS A 123 -27.11 26.30 13.05
CA LYS A 123 -25.85 27.05 12.93
C LYS A 123 -24.60 26.17 12.79
N ALA A 124 -24.52 25.04 13.49
CA ALA A 124 -23.43 24.07 13.30
C ALA A 124 -23.43 23.48 11.87
N SER A 125 -24.62 23.29 11.31
CA SER A 125 -24.80 22.84 9.93
C SER A 125 -24.35 23.92 8.93
N GLU A 126 -24.73 25.18 9.13
CA GLU A 126 -24.25 26.32 8.32
C GLU A 126 -22.71 26.42 8.31
N LEU A 127 -22.05 26.16 9.45
CA LEU A 127 -20.59 26.14 9.55
C LEU A 127 -19.97 24.97 8.73
N MET A 128 -20.57 23.77 8.79
CA MET A 128 -20.12 22.63 7.98
C MET A 128 -20.32 22.87 6.47
N ASP A 129 -21.48 23.39 6.07
CA ASP A 129 -21.82 23.63 4.66
C ASP A 129 -21.02 24.79 4.05
N SER A 130 -20.50 25.71 4.88
CA SER A 130 -19.55 26.76 4.48
C SER A 130 -18.07 26.35 4.57
N GLY A 131 -17.77 25.08 4.89
CA GLY A 131 -16.41 24.54 4.97
C GLY A 131 -15.63 24.90 6.25
N ASN A 132 -16.27 25.53 7.23
CA ASN A 132 -15.65 25.89 8.51
C ASN A 132 -15.69 24.68 9.48
N TYR A 133 -15.04 23.59 9.08
CA TYR A 133 -15.16 22.28 9.74
C TYR A 133 -14.67 22.26 11.20
N ALA A 134 -13.69 23.09 11.56
CA ALA A 134 -13.19 23.17 12.94
C ALA A 134 -14.20 23.85 13.89
N GLU A 135 -14.82 24.93 13.44
CA GLU A 135 -15.92 25.61 14.12
C GLU A 135 -17.17 24.70 14.19
N ALA A 136 -17.48 23.99 13.09
CA ALA A 136 -18.59 23.05 13.01
C ALA A 136 -18.40 21.85 13.96
N GLU A 137 -17.22 21.22 13.98
CA GLU A 137 -16.90 20.14 14.93
C GLU A 137 -17.15 20.59 16.37
N LYS A 138 -16.67 21.78 16.73
CA LYS A 138 -16.83 22.34 18.06
C LYS A 138 -18.30 22.66 18.39
N ALA A 139 -19.07 23.15 17.43
CA ALA A 139 -20.49 23.46 17.60
C ALA A 139 -21.33 22.19 17.77
N PHE A 140 -21.15 21.19 16.90
CA PHE A 140 -21.78 19.88 17.04
C PHE A 140 -21.32 19.14 18.31
N GLY A 141 -20.04 19.22 18.67
CA GLY A 141 -19.52 18.63 19.91
C GLY A 141 -20.10 19.24 21.19
N ALA A 142 -20.50 20.52 21.16
CA ALA A 142 -21.17 21.18 22.28
C ALA A 142 -22.64 20.75 22.46
N LEU A 143 -23.25 20.17 21.42
CA LEU A 143 -24.64 19.66 21.44
C LEU A 143 -24.75 18.22 21.95
N GLY A 144 -23.63 17.48 22.01
CA GLY A 144 -23.58 16.09 22.49
C GLY A 144 -24.60 15.18 21.81
N GLY A 145 -25.37 14.43 22.61
CA GLY A 145 -26.41 13.51 22.12
C GLY A 145 -27.68 14.16 21.54
N TYR A 146 -27.69 15.46 21.23
CA TYR A 146 -28.80 16.08 20.50
C TYR A 146 -28.77 15.68 19.02
N ASN A 147 -29.87 15.12 18.52
CA ASN A 147 -30.00 14.57 17.17
C ASN A 147 -28.85 13.59 16.84
N ASP A 148 -28.08 13.85 15.77
CA ASP A 148 -26.90 13.11 15.34
C ASP A 148 -25.61 13.93 15.49
N SER A 149 -25.59 14.94 16.37
CA SER A 149 -24.48 15.91 16.48
C SER A 149 -23.13 15.24 16.71
N GLU A 150 -23.03 14.18 17.51
CA GLU A 150 -21.78 13.42 17.68
C GLU A 150 -21.25 12.82 16.35
N THR A 151 -22.16 12.42 15.46
CA THR A 151 -21.82 11.91 14.11
C THR A 151 -21.40 13.05 13.18
N MET A 152 -22.07 14.20 13.23
CA MET A 152 -21.70 15.38 12.45
C MET A 152 -20.36 15.98 12.90
N ALA A 153 -20.09 16.03 14.21
CA ALA A 153 -18.79 16.42 14.75
C ALA A 153 -17.68 15.49 14.23
N LYS A 154 -17.88 14.17 14.28
CA LYS A 154 -16.95 13.19 13.73
C LYS A 154 -16.76 13.36 12.20
N LYS A 155 -17.84 13.62 11.45
CA LYS A 155 -17.78 13.89 10.00
C LYS A 155 -16.94 15.13 9.68
N CYS A 156 -17.03 16.18 10.51
CA CYS A 156 -16.21 17.38 10.38
C CYS A 156 -14.72 17.09 10.67
N ARG A 157 -14.42 16.39 11.78
CA ARG A 157 -13.04 15.97 12.10
C ARG A 157 -12.40 15.15 10.97
N ASN A 158 -13.12 14.15 10.48
CA ASN A 158 -12.67 13.32 9.36
C ASN A 158 -12.35 14.16 8.10
N MET A 159 -13.04 15.28 7.85
CA MET A 159 -12.72 16.17 6.73
C MET A 159 -11.41 16.93 6.98
N ILE A 160 -11.20 17.46 8.19
CA ILE A 160 -9.96 18.15 8.57
C ILE A 160 -8.75 17.20 8.44
N ASP A 161 -8.88 15.98 8.94
CA ASP A 161 -7.87 14.93 8.84
C ASP A 161 -7.62 14.52 7.36
N TYR A 162 -8.66 14.50 6.53
CA TYR A 162 -8.56 14.20 5.09
C TYR A 162 -7.84 15.31 4.31
N GLU A 163 -8.17 16.58 4.56
CA GLU A 163 -7.47 17.73 3.98
C GLU A 163 -5.99 17.76 4.39
N ALA A 164 -5.68 17.41 5.64
CA ALA A 164 -4.31 17.26 6.12
C ALA A 164 -3.56 16.11 5.40
N ALA A 165 -4.20 14.95 5.22
CA ALA A 165 -3.63 13.82 4.47
C ALA A 165 -3.34 14.18 3.00
N ALA A 166 -4.28 14.87 2.33
CA ALA A 166 -4.11 15.38 0.98
C ALA A 166 -2.99 16.43 0.87
N ALA A 167 -2.83 17.29 1.88
CA ALA A 167 -1.72 18.24 1.96
C ALA A 167 -0.35 17.55 2.10
N LEU A 168 -0.25 16.49 2.91
CA LEU A 168 0.95 15.65 3.03
C LEU A 168 1.31 14.98 1.69
N MET A 169 0.31 14.42 1.00
CA MET A 169 0.48 13.80 -0.31
C MET A 169 0.99 14.80 -1.35
N LYS A 170 0.37 15.99 -1.42
CA LYS A 170 0.78 17.10 -2.29
C LYS A 170 2.18 17.64 -1.98
N ALA A 171 2.64 17.52 -0.74
CA ALA A 171 4.00 17.83 -0.31
C ALA A 171 5.02 16.71 -0.59
N GLY A 172 4.60 15.59 -1.19
CA GLY A 172 5.47 14.43 -1.47
C GLY A 172 5.80 13.57 -0.24
N LYS A 173 5.17 13.83 0.91
CA LYS A 173 5.35 13.09 2.17
C LYS A 173 4.53 11.79 2.17
N LEU A 174 4.77 10.94 1.18
CA LEU A 174 3.88 9.82 0.84
C LEU A 174 3.66 8.80 1.98
N GLU A 175 4.65 8.54 2.84
CA GLU A 175 4.45 7.66 4.02
C GLU A 175 3.57 8.30 5.11
N GLU A 176 3.73 9.61 5.35
CA GLU A 176 2.90 10.36 6.30
C GLU A 176 1.46 10.46 5.78
N ALA A 177 1.31 10.72 4.48
CA ALA A 177 0.02 10.76 3.79
C ALA A 177 -0.68 9.40 3.82
N ARG A 178 0.03 8.31 3.47
CA ARG A 178 -0.49 6.94 3.52
C ARG A 178 -1.02 6.60 4.92
N ALA A 179 -0.24 6.87 5.96
CA ALA A 179 -0.66 6.60 7.34
C ALA A 179 -1.89 7.42 7.77
N ALA A 180 -1.99 8.69 7.34
CA ALA A 180 -3.15 9.53 7.62
C ALA A 180 -4.42 9.03 6.88
N PHE A 181 -4.30 8.67 5.61
CA PHE A 181 -5.41 8.07 4.85
C PHE A 181 -5.82 6.68 5.37
N GLU A 182 -4.87 5.84 5.81
CA GLU A 182 -5.15 4.56 6.47
C GLU A 182 -5.93 4.74 7.78
N ALA A 183 -5.65 5.80 8.55
CA ALA A 183 -6.39 6.13 9.78
C ALA A 183 -7.84 6.58 9.52
N LEU A 184 -8.11 7.20 8.36
CA LEU A 184 -9.45 7.59 7.91
C LEU A 184 -10.27 6.39 7.38
N GLY A 185 -9.59 5.36 6.87
CA GLY A 185 -10.21 4.10 6.42
C GLY A 185 -11.23 4.30 5.30
N GLY A 186 -12.51 4.01 5.60
CA GLY A 186 -13.62 4.11 4.64
C GLY A 186 -14.26 5.49 4.52
N TYR A 187 -13.59 6.57 4.95
CA TYR A 187 -14.07 7.94 4.75
C TYR A 187 -13.62 8.49 3.40
N SER A 188 -14.57 8.99 2.59
CA SER A 188 -14.32 9.37 1.19
C SER A 188 -13.60 8.23 0.45
N ASP A 189 -12.65 8.59 -0.39
CA ASP A 189 -11.70 7.79 -1.15
C ASP A 189 -10.38 7.53 -0.38
N SER A 190 -10.33 7.71 0.95
CA SER A 190 -9.08 7.58 1.73
C SER A 190 -8.37 6.23 1.53
N ALA A 191 -9.11 5.12 1.47
CA ALA A 191 -8.55 3.80 1.16
C ALA A 191 -7.89 3.72 -0.24
N GLU A 192 -8.38 4.49 -1.22
CA GLU A 192 -7.79 4.57 -2.57
C GLU A 192 -6.55 5.47 -2.56
N GLN A 193 -6.60 6.61 -1.87
CA GLN A 193 -5.46 7.53 -1.71
C GLN A 193 -4.29 6.90 -0.93
N ALA A 194 -4.58 6.06 0.07
CA ALA A 194 -3.58 5.27 0.78
C ALA A 194 -2.86 4.28 -0.16
N GLU A 195 -3.62 3.58 -1.02
CA GLU A 195 -3.08 2.63 -1.99
C GLU A 195 -2.30 3.33 -3.12
N GLU A 196 -2.72 4.52 -3.57
CA GLU A 196 -1.94 5.38 -4.48
C GLU A 196 -0.61 5.80 -3.83
N CYS A 197 -0.62 6.28 -2.58
CA CYS A 197 0.62 6.63 -1.88
C CYS A 197 1.57 5.43 -1.77
N LYS A 198 1.05 4.25 -1.43
CA LYS A 198 1.79 2.97 -1.36
C LYS A 198 2.38 2.55 -2.72
N ASN A 199 1.62 2.64 -3.80
CA ASN A 199 2.10 2.28 -5.14
C ASN A 199 3.12 3.30 -5.67
N SER A 200 2.94 4.59 -5.36
CA SER A 200 3.90 5.65 -5.69
C SER A 200 5.24 5.47 -4.96
N LEU A 201 5.22 5.08 -3.68
CA LEU A 201 6.40 4.71 -2.89
C LEU A 201 7.13 3.49 -3.47
N ALA A 202 6.40 2.41 -3.74
CA ALA A 202 6.95 1.18 -4.31
C ALA A 202 7.54 1.40 -5.72
N TYR A 203 6.90 2.24 -6.55
CA TYR A 203 7.41 2.66 -7.85
C TYR A 203 8.72 3.45 -7.73
N GLY A 204 8.79 4.42 -6.80
CA GLY A 204 10.03 5.15 -6.52
C GLY A 204 11.18 4.22 -6.07
N ALA A 205 10.87 3.19 -5.27
CA ALA A 205 11.83 2.17 -4.89
C ALA A 205 12.27 1.28 -6.07
N ALA A 206 11.36 0.92 -6.98
CA ALA A 206 11.66 0.14 -8.18
C ALA A 206 12.58 0.89 -9.15
N VAL A 207 12.31 2.18 -9.42
CA VAL A 207 13.20 3.07 -10.19
C VAL A 207 14.57 3.16 -9.52
N ALA A 208 14.62 3.40 -8.21
CA ALA A 208 15.87 3.47 -7.45
C ALA A 208 16.65 2.14 -7.33
N LEU A 209 16.08 1.00 -7.76
CA LEU A 209 16.79 -0.27 -7.98
C LEU A 209 17.33 -0.35 -9.41
N MET A 210 16.54 0.10 -10.40
CA MET A 210 16.92 0.14 -11.82
C MET A 210 18.12 1.06 -12.07
N ASP A 211 18.13 2.24 -11.45
CA ASP A 211 19.22 3.22 -11.53
C ASP A 211 20.54 2.70 -10.94
N LYS A 212 20.44 1.84 -9.91
CA LYS A 212 21.59 1.14 -9.31
C LYS A 212 22.05 -0.08 -10.11
N GLY A 213 21.35 -0.43 -11.19
CA GLY A 213 21.62 -1.63 -11.99
C GLY A 213 21.18 -2.95 -11.35
N ASP A 214 20.39 -2.92 -10.26
CA ASP A 214 19.85 -4.14 -9.62
C ASP A 214 18.57 -4.60 -10.37
N LEU A 215 18.75 -4.89 -11.66
CA LEU A 215 17.67 -5.10 -12.62
C LEU A 215 16.75 -6.27 -12.26
N VAL A 216 17.27 -7.27 -11.56
CA VAL A 216 16.49 -8.44 -11.12
C VAL A 216 15.47 -8.02 -10.05
N LYS A 217 15.88 -7.21 -9.06
CA LYS A 217 14.96 -6.67 -8.05
C LYS A 217 14.08 -5.57 -8.61
N ALA A 218 14.61 -4.71 -9.49
CA ALA A 218 13.83 -3.68 -10.17
C ALA A 218 12.68 -4.30 -10.98
N LYS A 219 12.96 -5.32 -11.79
CA LYS A 219 11.93 -6.06 -12.53
C LYS A 219 10.88 -6.64 -11.59
N ALA A 220 11.28 -7.33 -10.53
CA ALA A 220 10.33 -7.94 -9.59
C ALA A 220 9.45 -6.90 -8.87
N ALA A 221 9.98 -5.71 -8.58
CA ALA A 221 9.22 -4.61 -8.00
C ALA A 221 8.23 -4.00 -9.01
N PHE A 222 8.64 -3.80 -10.27
CA PHE A 222 7.74 -3.35 -11.34
C PHE A 222 6.67 -4.40 -11.72
N ASP A 223 7.01 -5.69 -11.74
CA ASP A 223 6.05 -6.80 -11.94
C ASP A 223 4.95 -6.77 -10.86
N ALA A 224 5.31 -6.48 -9.61
CA ALA A 224 4.37 -6.39 -8.49
C ALA A 224 3.43 -5.19 -8.57
N LEU A 225 3.86 -4.09 -9.22
CA LEU A 225 3.09 -2.87 -9.47
C LEU A 225 2.11 -2.99 -10.65
N LYS A 226 2.21 -4.04 -11.47
CA LYS A 226 1.31 -4.32 -12.60
C LYS A 226 1.18 -3.12 -13.56
N ASP A 227 -0.04 -2.64 -13.77
CA ASP A 227 -0.48 -1.55 -14.62
C ASP A 227 -0.33 -0.15 -13.99
N TYR A 228 0.27 -0.05 -12.79
CA TYR A 228 0.60 1.25 -12.20
C TYR A 228 1.66 1.99 -13.02
N LYS A 229 1.30 3.15 -13.57
CA LYS A 229 2.14 3.98 -14.46
C LYS A 229 2.66 3.14 -15.64
N ASP A 230 3.97 3.18 -15.92
CA ASP A 230 4.64 2.44 -16.99
C ASP A 230 5.38 1.19 -16.46
N SER A 231 5.05 0.71 -15.26
CA SER A 231 5.73 -0.42 -14.60
C SER A 231 5.85 -1.66 -15.49
N VAL A 232 4.82 -2.00 -16.28
CA VAL A 232 4.87 -3.10 -17.27
C VAL A 232 6.03 -2.91 -18.27
N ASN A 233 6.23 -1.68 -18.78
CA ASN A 233 7.28 -1.38 -19.76
C ASN A 233 8.67 -1.41 -19.11
N LEU A 234 8.81 -0.87 -17.88
CA LEU A 234 10.07 -0.87 -17.14
C LEU A 234 10.47 -2.29 -16.69
N ALA A 235 9.50 -3.14 -16.36
CA ALA A 235 9.72 -4.57 -16.11
C ALA A 235 10.20 -5.31 -17.37
N LEU A 236 9.63 -5.00 -18.54
CA LEU A 236 10.08 -5.54 -19.82
C LEU A 236 11.49 -5.06 -20.18
N GLU A 237 11.81 -3.77 -20.00
CA GLU A 237 13.14 -3.22 -20.25
C GLU A 237 14.19 -3.86 -19.34
N CYS A 238 13.91 -3.97 -18.03
CA CYS A 238 14.76 -4.71 -17.10
C CYS A 238 14.96 -6.17 -17.55
N GLY A 239 13.90 -6.81 -18.05
CA GLY A 239 13.95 -8.16 -18.61
C GLY A 239 14.89 -8.30 -19.81
N GLU A 240 14.79 -7.43 -20.82
CA GLU A 240 15.69 -7.45 -21.98
C GLU A 240 17.13 -7.09 -21.60
N ARG A 241 17.33 -6.15 -20.68
CA ARG A 241 18.66 -5.80 -20.14
C ARG A 241 19.33 -6.97 -19.41
N ILE A 242 18.58 -7.76 -18.66
CA ILE A 242 19.07 -9.00 -18.02
C ILE A 242 19.48 -10.03 -19.08
N LYS A 243 18.64 -10.28 -20.10
CA LYS A 243 18.97 -11.21 -21.20
C LYS A 243 20.23 -10.77 -21.96
N TYR A 244 20.35 -9.47 -22.24
CA TYR A 244 21.52 -8.92 -22.93
C TYR A 244 22.80 -9.11 -22.11
N ALA A 245 22.76 -8.85 -20.80
CA ALA A 245 23.89 -9.07 -19.91
C ALA A 245 24.30 -10.56 -19.81
N ASP A 246 23.33 -11.48 -19.81
CA ASP A 246 23.56 -12.94 -19.81
C ASP A 246 24.07 -13.47 -21.17
N ALA A 247 23.71 -12.82 -22.29
CA ALA A 247 24.28 -13.08 -23.61
C ALA A 247 25.74 -12.59 -23.70
N ASP A 248 26.00 -11.39 -23.21
CA ASP A 248 27.32 -10.75 -23.18
C ASP A 248 28.30 -11.46 -22.22
N ALA A 249 27.81 -11.98 -21.09
CA ALA A 249 28.59 -12.83 -20.18
C ALA A 249 29.04 -14.13 -20.86
N ASP A 250 28.17 -14.77 -21.64
CA ASP A 250 28.53 -15.98 -22.40
C ASP A 250 29.49 -15.71 -23.55
N PHE A 251 29.35 -14.55 -24.22
CA PHE A 251 30.30 -14.08 -25.23
C PHE A 251 31.70 -13.88 -24.61
N LYS A 252 31.78 -13.17 -23.48
CA LYS A 252 33.02 -12.96 -22.71
C LYS A 252 33.62 -14.26 -22.18
N ALA A 253 32.80 -15.27 -21.89
CA ALA A 253 33.22 -16.62 -21.50
C ALA A 253 33.60 -17.55 -22.67
N GLY A 254 33.61 -17.05 -23.91
CA GLY A 254 33.94 -17.85 -25.11
C GLY A 254 32.95 -18.98 -25.40
N LYS A 255 31.68 -18.82 -24.99
CA LYS A 255 30.55 -19.71 -25.32
C LYS A 255 29.78 -19.10 -26.51
N TYR A 256 30.46 -18.86 -27.61
CA TYR A 256 29.94 -18.03 -28.70
C TYR A 256 28.61 -18.53 -29.27
N TYR A 257 28.34 -19.84 -29.31
CA TYR A 257 27.06 -20.32 -29.79
C TYR A 257 25.92 -20.08 -28.79
N SER A 258 26.19 -20.17 -27.49
CA SER A 258 25.21 -19.85 -26.46
C SER A 258 24.87 -18.35 -26.46
N ALA A 259 25.88 -17.50 -26.63
CA ALA A 259 25.70 -16.06 -26.81
C ALA A 259 24.91 -15.73 -28.09
N TYR A 260 25.22 -16.39 -29.22
CA TYR A 260 24.49 -16.25 -30.48
C TYR A 260 22.99 -16.50 -30.31
N LEU A 261 22.62 -17.63 -29.68
CA LEU A 261 21.21 -17.96 -29.45
C LEU A 261 20.52 -16.94 -28.54
N LYS A 262 21.18 -16.49 -27.47
CA LYS A 262 20.63 -15.47 -26.55
C LYS A 262 20.43 -14.12 -27.24
N PHE A 263 21.44 -13.59 -27.91
CA PHE A 263 21.33 -12.32 -28.65
C PHE A 263 20.28 -12.39 -29.78
N LYS A 264 20.19 -13.52 -30.49
CA LYS A 264 19.18 -13.74 -31.55
C LYS A 264 17.73 -13.80 -31.00
N ALA A 265 17.54 -14.15 -29.73
CA ALA A 265 16.24 -14.11 -29.06
C ALA A 265 15.82 -12.70 -28.59
N ILE A 266 16.73 -11.73 -28.60
CA ILE A 266 16.50 -10.34 -28.20
C ILE A 266 16.21 -9.52 -29.47
N ILE A 267 14.93 -9.45 -29.86
CA ILE A 267 14.52 -8.98 -31.19
C ILE A 267 14.62 -7.45 -31.35
N PHE A 268 14.29 -6.69 -30.29
CA PHE A 268 14.06 -5.23 -30.39
C PHE A 268 14.88 -4.38 -29.41
N TYR A 269 15.88 -4.95 -28.71
CA TYR A 269 16.68 -4.23 -27.72
C TYR A 269 18.15 -4.09 -28.12
N SER A 270 18.67 -2.86 -28.04
CA SER A 270 20.07 -2.50 -28.32
C SER A 270 20.55 -3.01 -29.70
N ASP A 271 21.84 -3.29 -29.83
CA ASP A 271 22.51 -3.84 -31.01
C ASP A 271 22.48 -5.38 -31.09
N SER A 272 21.54 -6.04 -30.40
CA SER A 272 21.52 -7.50 -30.23
C SER A 272 21.66 -8.32 -31.52
N PRO A 273 21.00 -7.97 -32.67
CA PRO A 273 21.23 -8.69 -33.93
C PRO A 273 22.69 -8.64 -34.41
N LYS A 274 23.36 -7.50 -34.24
CA LYS A 274 24.79 -7.32 -34.56
C LYS A 274 25.69 -8.05 -33.56
N ARG A 275 25.35 -8.06 -32.26
CA ARG A 275 26.05 -8.87 -31.25
C ARG A 275 25.94 -10.37 -31.55
N ALA A 276 24.82 -10.83 -32.12
CA ALA A 276 24.68 -12.19 -32.61
C ALA A 276 25.60 -12.46 -33.81
N GLU A 277 25.69 -11.55 -34.79
CA GLU A 277 26.66 -11.69 -35.89
C GLU A 277 28.11 -11.74 -35.39
N GLU A 278 28.48 -10.91 -34.41
CA GLU A 278 29.80 -10.91 -33.76
C GLU A 278 30.13 -12.22 -33.01
N CYS A 279 29.12 -13.02 -32.66
CA CYS A 279 29.33 -14.36 -32.14
C CYS A 279 29.84 -15.35 -33.21
N ILE A 280 29.60 -15.11 -34.49
CA ILE A 280 30.11 -15.94 -35.58
C ILE A 280 31.60 -15.62 -35.77
N GLN A 281 32.45 -16.52 -35.28
CA GLN A 281 33.90 -16.34 -35.26
C GLN A 281 34.52 -16.55 -36.65
N PRO A 282 35.58 -15.82 -37.01
CA PRO A 282 36.25 -15.99 -38.29
C PRO A 282 36.80 -17.42 -38.43
N ASN A 283 36.54 -18.05 -39.59
CA ASN A 283 37.01 -19.39 -39.90
C ASN A 283 38.54 -19.49 -39.78
N PRO A 284 39.09 -20.49 -39.05
CA PRO A 284 40.52 -20.69 -38.94
C PRO A 284 41.19 -20.92 -40.31
N LYS A 285 42.50 -20.64 -40.39
CA LYS A 285 43.29 -21.05 -41.56
C LYS A 285 43.30 -22.58 -41.65
N THR A 286 43.18 -23.11 -42.86
CA THR A 286 43.19 -24.58 -43.09
C THR A 286 44.53 -25.16 -42.61
N GLY A 287 44.49 -26.04 -41.60
CA GLY A 287 45.68 -26.47 -40.87
C GLY A 287 45.38 -27.31 -39.63
N GLU A 288 46.45 -27.79 -38.98
CA GLU A 288 46.39 -28.37 -37.63
C GLU A 288 46.20 -27.22 -36.62
N THR A 289 45.15 -27.28 -35.80
CA THR A 289 44.91 -26.31 -34.72
C THR A 289 45.49 -26.82 -33.39
N TYR A 290 45.42 -28.12 -33.16
CA TYR A 290 46.04 -28.81 -32.02
C TYR A 290 46.79 -30.05 -32.46
N ARG A 291 47.90 -30.35 -31.79
CA ARG A 291 48.63 -31.61 -31.88
C ARG A 291 49.14 -32.03 -30.51
N CYS A 292 48.88 -33.26 -30.13
CA CYS A 292 49.40 -33.86 -28.91
C CYS A 292 50.94 -34.01 -28.99
N PRO A 293 51.70 -33.55 -27.98
CA PRO A 293 53.14 -33.79 -27.89
C PRO A 293 53.49 -35.29 -28.00
N GLY A 294 54.66 -35.57 -28.60
CA GLY A 294 55.16 -36.93 -28.84
C GLY A 294 54.59 -37.66 -30.07
N TYR A 295 53.45 -37.22 -30.65
CA TYR A 295 52.86 -37.88 -31.81
C TYR A 295 53.64 -37.58 -33.12
N SER A 296 54.59 -38.47 -33.44
CA SER A 296 55.54 -38.29 -34.54
C SER A 296 54.88 -38.14 -35.92
N LYS A 297 55.40 -37.19 -36.72
CA LYS A 297 54.89 -36.83 -38.06
C LYS A 297 55.36 -37.81 -39.15
N LYS A 298 55.01 -39.10 -39.06
CA LYS A 298 55.51 -40.17 -39.95
C LYS A 298 54.59 -40.53 -41.13
N ILE A 299 53.45 -41.18 -40.89
CA ILE A 299 52.50 -41.62 -41.91
C ILE A 299 51.73 -40.42 -42.45
N THR A 300 51.60 -40.31 -43.77
CA THR A 300 50.87 -39.22 -44.44
C THR A 300 49.40 -39.56 -44.61
N VAL A 301 48.49 -38.69 -44.14
CA VAL A 301 47.05 -38.77 -44.39
C VAL A 301 46.61 -37.50 -45.11
N LYS A 302 46.09 -37.65 -46.33
CA LYS A 302 45.55 -36.57 -47.17
C LYS A 302 44.04 -36.51 -46.96
N ILE A 303 43.53 -35.44 -46.39
CA ILE A 303 42.10 -35.21 -46.17
C ILE A 303 41.57 -34.28 -47.27
N LYS A 304 40.47 -34.66 -47.90
CA LYS A 304 39.75 -33.88 -48.92
C LYS A 304 38.34 -33.59 -48.43
N THR A 305 37.95 -32.32 -48.35
CA THR A 305 36.55 -31.90 -48.15
C THR A 305 35.88 -31.62 -49.50
N PRO A 306 34.55 -31.79 -49.63
CA PRO A 306 33.80 -31.29 -50.78
C PRO A 306 33.83 -29.74 -50.81
N ASN A 307 33.47 -29.17 -51.97
CA ASN A 307 33.33 -27.71 -52.17
C ASN A 307 31.85 -27.35 -52.22
N ASP A 308 31.20 -27.43 -51.06
CA ASP A 308 29.75 -27.29 -50.87
C ASP A 308 29.36 -26.16 -49.88
N GLY A 309 30.31 -25.27 -49.55
CA GLY A 309 30.14 -24.19 -48.58
C GLY A 309 30.48 -24.60 -47.14
N TYR A 310 30.20 -25.86 -46.77
CA TYR A 310 30.46 -26.37 -45.42
C TYR A 310 31.96 -26.58 -45.19
N SER A 311 32.50 -25.91 -44.18
CA SER A 311 33.84 -26.17 -43.67
C SER A 311 33.80 -27.34 -42.67
N THR A 312 34.93 -28.03 -42.50
CA THR A 312 35.05 -29.21 -41.64
C THR A 312 36.08 -28.97 -40.54
N TYR A 313 35.76 -29.36 -39.30
CA TYR A 313 36.67 -29.48 -38.18
C TYR A 313 36.82 -30.95 -37.76
N PHE A 314 38.06 -31.43 -37.65
CA PHE A 314 38.37 -32.78 -37.19
C PHE A 314 38.88 -32.78 -35.75
N LYS A 315 38.49 -33.82 -34.99
CA LYS A 315 39.13 -34.22 -33.73
C LYS A 315 39.49 -35.71 -33.84
N ILE A 316 40.79 -36.01 -33.91
CA ILE A 316 41.33 -37.37 -34.08
C ILE A 316 41.80 -37.89 -32.74
N TYR A 317 41.34 -39.08 -32.37
CA TYR A 317 41.63 -39.73 -31.09
C TYR A 317 42.39 -41.04 -31.30
N GLN A 318 43.13 -41.45 -30.27
CA GLN A 318 43.68 -42.80 -30.14
C GLN A 318 43.26 -43.34 -28.78
N LYS A 319 42.39 -44.36 -28.78
CA LYS A 319 41.53 -44.66 -27.63
C LYS A 319 40.80 -43.36 -27.21
N SER A 320 40.82 -43.00 -25.92
CA SER A 320 40.25 -41.74 -25.41
C SER A 320 41.13 -40.50 -25.59
N LYS A 321 42.41 -40.62 -26.00
CA LYS A 321 43.34 -39.49 -26.04
C LYS A 321 43.20 -38.68 -27.32
N LEU A 322 42.93 -37.38 -27.21
CA LEU A 322 42.95 -36.45 -28.36
C LEU A 322 44.39 -36.32 -28.89
N VAL A 323 44.59 -36.70 -30.15
CA VAL A 323 45.89 -36.72 -30.84
C VAL A 323 46.11 -35.48 -31.68
N LEU A 324 45.07 -35.03 -32.40
CA LEU A 324 45.16 -33.94 -33.36
C LEU A 324 43.79 -33.32 -33.55
N SER A 325 43.74 -31.98 -33.66
CA SER A 325 42.57 -31.26 -34.18
C SER A 325 42.98 -30.41 -35.38
N ALA A 326 42.08 -30.26 -36.34
CA ALA A 326 42.40 -29.55 -37.58
C ALA A 326 41.16 -28.98 -38.27
N PHE A 327 41.28 -27.74 -38.76
CA PHE A 327 40.25 -27.07 -39.54
C PHE A 327 40.57 -27.14 -41.03
N ILE A 328 39.53 -27.34 -41.85
CA ILE A 328 39.61 -27.37 -43.32
C ILE A 328 38.44 -26.57 -43.87
N ALA A 329 38.74 -25.45 -44.54
CA ALA A 329 37.72 -24.67 -45.22
C ALA A 329 37.12 -25.45 -46.40
N SER A 330 35.87 -25.15 -46.77
CA SER A 330 35.20 -25.86 -47.88
C SER A 330 36.04 -25.88 -49.17
N GLY A 331 36.02 -27.02 -49.87
CA GLY A 331 36.79 -27.29 -51.08
C GLY A 331 38.31 -27.41 -50.90
N LYS A 332 38.86 -27.19 -49.70
CA LYS A 332 40.30 -27.30 -49.44
C LYS A 332 40.73 -28.75 -49.15
N LYS A 333 42.04 -28.92 -48.99
CA LYS A 333 42.68 -30.22 -48.74
C LYS A 333 43.73 -30.00 -47.67
N LEU A 334 43.81 -30.91 -46.71
CA LEU A 334 44.83 -30.87 -45.65
C LEU A 334 45.69 -32.14 -45.73
N THR A 335 46.99 -32.01 -45.46
CA THR A 335 47.88 -33.17 -45.30
C THR A 335 48.42 -33.18 -43.89
N ILE A 336 47.90 -34.07 -43.06
CA ILE A 336 48.39 -34.29 -41.69
C ILE A 336 49.37 -35.47 -41.67
N LYS A 337 50.15 -35.58 -40.58
CA LYS A 337 50.97 -36.77 -40.33
C LYS A 337 50.80 -37.37 -38.94
N LEU A 338 50.73 -38.70 -38.86
CA LEU A 338 50.48 -39.48 -37.63
C LEU A 338 51.48 -40.65 -37.49
N PRO A 339 51.72 -41.20 -36.29
CA PRO A 339 52.41 -42.49 -36.14
C PRO A 339 51.53 -43.68 -36.56
N ALA A 340 52.14 -44.86 -36.71
CA ALA A 340 51.37 -46.10 -36.88
C ALA A 340 50.52 -46.40 -35.64
N GLY A 341 49.33 -46.96 -35.83
CA GLY A 341 48.39 -47.23 -34.75
C GLY A 341 46.94 -47.17 -35.21
N THR A 342 46.03 -47.46 -34.27
CA THR A 342 44.58 -47.35 -34.47
C THR A 342 44.09 -45.96 -34.01
N TYR A 343 43.14 -45.37 -34.74
CA TYR A 343 42.60 -44.04 -34.49
C TYR A 343 41.10 -43.94 -34.78
N GLU A 344 40.37 -43.22 -33.95
CA GLU A 344 39.01 -42.75 -34.22
C GLU A 344 39.06 -41.34 -34.81
N PHE A 345 38.31 -41.08 -35.88
CA PHE A 345 38.19 -39.75 -36.48
C PHE A 345 36.78 -39.21 -36.21
N ARG A 346 36.66 -38.05 -35.56
CA ARG A 346 35.39 -37.32 -35.44
C ARG A 346 35.39 -36.15 -36.42
N GLU A 347 34.33 -36.05 -37.21
CA GLU A 347 34.07 -34.94 -38.12
C GLU A 347 32.95 -34.06 -37.54
N ALA A 348 33.19 -32.76 -37.50
CA ALA A 348 32.16 -31.73 -37.38
C ALA A 348 32.18 -30.91 -38.67
N PHE A 349 31.03 -30.57 -39.25
CA PHE A 349 30.97 -29.68 -40.41
C PHE A 349 29.75 -28.75 -40.39
N GLY A 350 29.94 -27.54 -40.90
CA GLY A 350 28.95 -26.45 -40.82
C GLY A 350 29.34 -25.23 -41.64
N ILE A 351 28.46 -24.22 -41.64
CA ILE A 351 28.67 -22.94 -42.33
C ILE A 351 29.26 -21.90 -41.37
N ASN A 352 28.56 -21.64 -40.26
CA ASN A 352 28.95 -20.67 -39.24
C ASN A 352 29.89 -21.32 -38.21
N TRP A 353 30.99 -20.66 -37.86
CA TRP A 353 31.97 -21.16 -36.89
C TRP A 353 31.85 -20.40 -35.57
N PHE A 354 31.88 -21.13 -34.45
CA PHE A 354 31.70 -20.59 -33.09
C PHE A 354 32.90 -20.94 -32.17
N GLY A 355 34.10 -21.08 -32.76
CA GLY A 355 35.32 -21.47 -32.04
C GLY A 355 35.42 -22.98 -31.76
N GLU A 356 36.58 -23.45 -31.28
CA GLU A 356 36.85 -24.90 -31.19
C GLU A 356 35.98 -25.70 -30.19
N LYS A 357 35.33 -24.98 -29.28
CA LYS A 357 34.47 -25.50 -28.23
C LYS A 357 33.08 -25.82 -28.78
N ASP A 358 32.41 -24.80 -29.30
CA ASP A 358 31.02 -24.86 -29.79
C ASP A 358 30.95 -25.25 -31.29
N MET A 359 32.08 -25.17 -31.99
CA MET A 359 32.33 -25.61 -33.37
C MET A 359 31.41 -24.97 -34.40
N PHE A 360 30.26 -25.59 -34.71
CA PHE A 360 29.32 -25.12 -35.73
C PHE A 360 27.90 -24.88 -35.20
N GLY A 361 27.69 -25.00 -33.88
CA GLY A 361 26.36 -24.92 -33.28
C GLY A 361 25.46 -26.09 -33.67
N ASP A 362 24.15 -25.97 -33.44
CA ASP A 362 23.15 -27.03 -33.74
C ASP A 362 22.85 -27.15 -35.25
N ASP A 363 23.14 -26.10 -36.04
CA ASP A 363 23.19 -26.16 -37.51
C ASP A 363 24.39 -26.98 -38.03
N GLY A 364 25.28 -27.41 -37.12
CA GLY A 364 26.43 -28.26 -37.39
C GLY A 364 26.11 -29.74 -37.42
N TYR A 365 26.70 -30.47 -38.36
CA TYR A 365 26.64 -31.91 -38.42
C TYR A 365 27.84 -32.54 -37.71
N TYR A 366 27.57 -33.45 -36.76
CA TYR A 366 28.59 -34.10 -35.94
C TYR A 366 28.54 -35.62 -36.13
N SER A 367 29.67 -36.23 -36.49
CA SER A 367 29.74 -37.69 -36.72
C SER A 367 31.09 -38.29 -36.33
N LYS A 368 31.10 -39.61 -36.12
CA LYS A 368 32.33 -40.40 -36.26
C LYS A 368 32.46 -40.79 -37.74
N VAL A 369 33.66 -40.69 -38.30
CA VAL A 369 33.92 -41.20 -39.65
C VAL A 369 33.80 -42.73 -39.61
N VAL A 370 32.97 -43.28 -40.49
CA VAL A 370 32.76 -44.72 -40.65
C VAL A 370 33.64 -45.25 -41.77
N PHE A 371 34.35 -46.33 -41.47
CA PHE A 371 35.26 -47.04 -42.36
C PHE A 371 34.68 -48.40 -42.78
N GLY A 372 34.99 -48.82 -44.00
CA GLY A 372 34.46 -50.08 -44.56
C GLY A 372 32.94 -50.08 -44.72
N LYS A 373 32.35 -51.28 -44.78
CA LYS A 373 30.89 -51.48 -44.90
C LYS A 373 30.21 -51.86 -43.58
N ASN A 374 30.98 -52.13 -42.53
CA ASN A 374 30.51 -52.78 -41.31
C ASN A 374 30.27 -51.81 -40.13
N GLY A 375 30.32 -50.49 -40.36
CA GLY A 375 30.14 -49.50 -39.29
C GLY A 375 31.39 -49.25 -38.42
N GLU A 376 32.58 -49.68 -38.86
CA GLU A 376 33.83 -49.54 -38.09
C GLU A 376 34.18 -48.05 -37.92
N THR A 377 34.35 -47.57 -36.69
CA THR A 377 34.66 -46.14 -36.40
C THR A 377 36.12 -45.90 -35.98
N GLU A 378 36.93 -46.96 -35.96
CA GLU A 378 38.38 -46.89 -35.79
C GLU A 378 39.11 -47.40 -37.04
N TYR A 379 40.26 -46.80 -37.38
CA TYR A 379 41.10 -47.23 -38.50
C TYR A 379 42.57 -47.42 -38.11
N ARG A 380 43.19 -48.52 -38.57
CA ARG A 380 44.59 -48.87 -38.26
C ARG A 380 45.56 -48.42 -39.36
N LEU A 381 46.21 -47.27 -39.14
CA LEU A 381 47.29 -46.76 -39.98
C LEU A 381 48.55 -47.63 -39.86
N LYS A 382 49.05 -48.11 -41.00
CA LYS A 382 50.27 -48.93 -41.13
C LYS A 382 51.41 -48.10 -41.72
N SER A 383 52.65 -48.41 -41.34
CA SER A 383 53.86 -47.77 -41.90
C SER A 383 54.03 -48.06 -43.40
N ARG A 384 54.72 -47.18 -44.12
CA ARG A 384 54.97 -47.25 -45.58
C ARG A 384 53.73 -47.08 -46.49
N TYR A 385 52.66 -46.46 -45.98
CA TYR A 385 51.46 -46.12 -46.76
C TYR A 385 51.17 -44.61 -46.78
N ILE A 386 50.50 -44.15 -47.83
CA ILE A 386 49.87 -42.82 -47.92
C ILE A 386 48.36 -43.03 -47.98
N TYR A 387 47.63 -42.46 -47.04
CA TYR A 387 46.18 -42.60 -46.93
C TYR A 387 45.47 -41.38 -47.52
N THR A 388 44.27 -41.60 -48.07
CA THR A 388 43.38 -40.52 -48.52
C THR A 388 42.01 -40.68 -47.90
N LEU A 389 41.62 -39.73 -47.03
CA LEU A 389 40.25 -39.59 -46.53
C LEU A 389 39.51 -38.63 -47.47
N THR A 390 38.39 -39.09 -48.02
CA THR A 390 37.42 -38.20 -48.68
C THR A 390 36.16 -38.23 -47.81
N VAL A 391 35.81 -37.10 -47.21
CA VAL A 391 34.60 -37.00 -46.39
C VAL A 391 33.39 -36.62 -47.23
N ARG A 392 32.20 -36.95 -46.71
CA ARG A 392 30.89 -36.56 -47.27
C ARG A 392 30.64 -37.02 -48.73
N SER A 393 31.35 -38.06 -49.20
CA SER A 393 31.13 -38.69 -50.50
C SER A 393 29.87 -39.56 -50.53
N LYS A 394 29.12 -39.53 -51.65
CA LYS A 394 27.84 -40.24 -51.88
C LYS A 394 27.87 -41.77 -51.64
N SER A 395 29.05 -42.39 -51.58
CA SER A 395 29.21 -43.83 -51.37
C SER A 395 29.47 -44.22 -49.90
N GLY A 396 29.68 -43.23 -49.01
CA GLY A 396 30.17 -43.42 -47.63
C GLY A 396 31.49 -42.66 -47.38
N GLY A 397 31.84 -42.49 -46.11
CA GLY A 397 33.02 -41.74 -45.64
C GLY A 397 34.34 -42.50 -45.74
N TYR A 398 34.62 -43.16 -46.86
CA TYR A 398 35.80 -44.02 -46.97
C TYR A 398 37.12 -43.25 -46.77
N LEU A 399 37.91 -43.69 -45.79
CA LEU A 399 39.34 -43.89 -46.05
C LEU A 399 39.44 -44.89 -47.20
N GLY A 400 39.59 -44.37 -48.41
CA GLY A 400 39.76 -45.20 -49.61
C GLY A 400 41.01 -46.06 -49.48
N GLU A 401 41.02 -47.20 -50.20
CA GLU A 401 42.19 -48.08 -50.24
C GLU A 401 43.46 -47.29 -50.55
N PRO A 402 44.61 -47.66 -49.95
CA PRO A 402 45.82 -46.85 -50.01
C PRO A 402 46.24 -46.58 -51.44
N VAL A 403 46.31 -45.28 -51.80
CA VAL A 403 46.55 -44.80 -53.17
C VAL A 403 48.02 -45.02 -53.52
N GLY A 404 48.31 -46.26 -53.95
CA GLY A 404 49.63 -46.74 -54.33
C GLY A 404 50.48 -47.24 -53.17
N ARG A 405 51.11 -48.41 -53.37
CA ARG A 405 52.45 -48.64 -52.82
C ARG A 405 53.42 -47.74 -53.58
N THR A 406 53.78 -46.58 -53.04
CA THR A 406 55.04 -45.95 -53.44
C THR A 406 56.15 -46.73 -52.75
N VAL A 407 56.72 -47.70 -53.46
CA VAL A 407 57.95 -48.35 -53.03
C VAL A 407 59.07 -47.33 -53.19
N PHE A 408 59.81 -47.12 -52.10
CA PHE A 408 61.19 -46.65 -52.09
C PHE A 408 62.03 -47.84 -51.64
#